data_AF-B8ARR6-F1
#
_entry.id   AF-B8ARR6-F1
#
_cell.length_a   1.000
_cell.length_b   1.000
_cell.length_c   1.000
_cell.angle_alpha   90.00
_cell.angle_beta   90.00
_cell.angle_gamma   90.00
#
_symmetry.space_group_name_H-M   'P 1'
#
loop_
_entity.id
_entity.type
_entity.pdbx_description
1 polymer ?
#
loop_
_entity_poly.entity_id
_entity_poly.type
_entity_poly.pdbx_seq_one_letter_code
_entity_poly.pdbx_strand_id
1 'polypeptide(L)'
;MLTSGEEFVVGLTPNVTVANDGSGDFTNISAALDALPETYTGKYIIYVKERVYDETKSIITGSKNIADGVRIWKTATFAVDSDRFTAMRLGIRNTAGEEKQQTLALRVKADKSIFFNCRIEGNQDTLFAQAYRQFYRSCVILVKPSLPGKPTVVTAHGRRDRQQTTGFVVHHSQTPPTTYGALHGLGCGGL
;
A
#
# COMPACT_ATOMS: atom_id res chain seq x y z
N MET A 1 31.57 7.52 -2.39
CA MET A 1 31.65 6.18 -3.01
C MET A 1 31.06 5.22 -1.98
N LEU A 2 29.78 4.90 -2.09
CA LEU A 2 29.09 4.00 -1.15
C LEU A 2 29.19 2.59 -1.71
N THR A 3 29.87 1.70 -0.99
CA THR A 3 30.06 0.31 -1.36
C THR A 3 28.72 -0.42 -1.26
N SER A 4 28.36 -1.08 -2.35
CA SER A 4 27.19 -1.94 -2.49
C SER A 4 27.32 -3.17 -1.60
N GLY A 5 26.43 -3.30 -0.62
CA GLY A 5 26.31 -4.48 0.23
C GLY A 5 26.42 -4.10 1.70
N GLU A 6 25.47 -4.57 2.51
CA GLU A 6 25.39 -4.38 3.96
C GLU A 6 24.81 -3.03 4.46
N GLU A 7 23.58 -2.70 4.04
CA GLU A 7 22.69 -1.95 4.94
C GLU A 7 21.54 -2.86 5.39
N PHE A 8 21.89 -3.72 6.36
CA PHE A 8 20.96 -4.53 7.12
C PHE A 8 19.96 -3.60 7.80
N VAL A 9 18.67 -3.72 7.48
CA VAL A 9 17.60 -2.99 8.17
C VAL A 9 17.57 -3.54 9.62
N VAL A 10 18.15 -2.80 10.56
CA VAL A 10 18.03 -2.91 12.03
C VAL A 10 17.61 -4.32 12.52
N GLY A 11 18.57 -5.25 12.65
CA GLY A 11 18.44 -6.46 13.48
C GLY A 11 17.39 -7.52 13.08
N LEU A 12 16.84 -7.49 11.86
CA LEU A 12 15.89 -8.50 11.38
C LEU A 12 16.57 -9.54 10.47
N THR A 13 16.51 -10.82 10.85
CA THR A 13 17.02 -11.93 10.01
C THR A 13 15.93 -12.37 9.02
N PRO A 14 16.18 -12.32 7.69
CA PRO A 14 15.19 -12.78 6.71
C PRO A 14 15.05 -14.31 6.72
N ASN A 15 13.82 -14.79 6.53
CA ASN A 15 13.56 -16.21 6.27
C ASN A 15 13.80 -16.55 4.81
N VAL A 16 13.41 -15.63 3.91
CA VAL A 16 13.60 -15.75 2.46
C VAL A 16 13.90 -14.39 1.86
N THR A 17 14.62 -14.41 0.75
CA THR A 17 15.01 -13.25 -0.04
C THR A 17 14.41 -13.31 -1.43
N VAL A 18 13.81 -12.21 -1.89
CA VAL A 18 13.33 -12.03 -3.26
C VAL A 18 14.30 -11.11 -3.98
N ALA A 19 14.81 -11.56 -5.13
CA ALA A 19 15.71 -10.80 -5.98
C ALA A 19 15.43 -11.08 -7.46
N ASN A 20 14.98 -10.06 -8.19
CA ASN A 20 14.62 -10.21 -9.60
C ASN A 20 15.82 -10.64 -10.48
N ASP A 21 17.04 -10.29 -10.07
CA ASP A 21 18.30 -10.67 -10.74
C ASP A 21 18.72 -12.14 -10.50
N GLY A 22 17.94 -12.89 -9.72
CA GLY A 22 18.23 -14.28 -9.37
C GLY A 22 19.21 -14.46 -8.19
N SER A 23 19.65 -13.38 -7.55
CA SER A 23 20.57 -13.43 -6.39
C SER A 23 19.90 -13.76 -5.04
N GLY A 24 18.63 -14.19 -5.05
CA GLY A 24 17.85 -14.53 -3.87
C GLY A 24 17.09 -15.85 -4.08
N ASP A 25 16.35 -16.28 -3.06
CA ASP A 25 15.60 -17.54 -3.08
C ASP A 25 14.47 -17.53 -4.13
N PHE A 26 13.88 -16.36 -4.40
CA PHE A 26 12.82 -16.18 -5.39
C PHE A 26 13.08 -14.97 -6.29
N THR A 27 12.57 -14.99 -7.52
CA THR A 27 12.68 -13.86 -8.47
C THR A 27 11.52 -12.87 -8.38
N ASN A 28 10.43 -13.24 -7.72
CA ASN A 28 9.23 -12.43 -7.56
C ASN A 28 8.54 -12.69 -6.22
N ILE A 29 7.76 -11.72 -5.75
CA ILE A 29 7.13 -11.76 -4.42
C ILE A 29 6.03 -12.81 -4.35
N SER A 30 5.26 -13.01 -5.43
CA SER A 30 4.20 -14.01 -5.46
C SER A 30 4.73 -15.42 -5.16
N ALA A 31 5.83 -15.81 -5.78
CA ALA A 31 6.47 -17.10 -5.51
C ALA A 31 6.95 -17.24 -4.06
N ALA A 32 7.44 -16.15 -3.45
CA ALA A 32 7.83 -16.16 -2.04
C ALA A 32 6.62 -16.28 -1.10
N LEU A 33 5.48 -15.68 -1.48
CA LEU A 33 4.21 -15.82 -0.74
C LEU A 33 3.64 -17.23 -0.88
N ASP A 34 3.71 -17.84 -2.06
CA ASP A 34 3.24 -19.20 -2.34
C ASP A 34 4.08 -20.26 -1.60
N ALA A 35 5.35 -19.95 -1.32
CA ALA A 35 6.25 -20.80 -0.55
C ALA A 35 6.11 -20.62 0.98
N LEU A 36 5.23 -19.73 1.45
CA LEU A 36 4.96 -19.59 2.88
C LEU A 36 4.37 -20.91 3.43
N PRO A 37 4.91 -21.45 4.53
CA PRO A 37 4.32 -22.62 5.15
C PRO A 37 2.93 -22.28 5.70
N GLU A 38 1.99 -23.21 5.61
CA GLU A 38 0.62 -23.04 6.13
C GLU A 38 0.60 -22.70 7.62
N THR A 39 1.60 -23.20 8.36
CA THR A 39 1.81 -22.88 9.77
C THR A 39 3.24 -22.41 10.00
N TYR A 40 3.36 -21.30 10.73
CA TYR A 40 4.66 -20.77 11.17
C TYR A 40 4.49 -20.11 12.53
N THR A 41 5.40 -20.40 13.45
CA THR A 41 5.42 -19.72 14.75
C THR A 41 6.45 -18.60 14.72
N GLY A 42 6.00 -17.38 14.92
CA GLY A 42 6.84 -16.18 14.90
C GLY A 42 6.58 -15.30 13.69
N LYS A 43 7.50 -14.37 13.43
CA LYS A 43 7.42 -13.47 12.27
C LYS A 43 8.16 -14.11 11.10
N TYR A 44 7.45 -14.32 9.99
CA TYR A 44 8.07 -14.73 8.75
C TYR A 44 8.49 -13.48 7.96
N ILE A 45 9.79 -13.32 7.73
CA ILE A 45 10.40 -12.13 7.15
C ILE A 45 10.79 -12.43 5.70
N ILE A 46 10.09 -11.78 4.77
CA ILE A 46 10.44 -11.77 3.34
C ILE A 46 11.22 -10.49 3.06
N TYR A 47 12.49 -10.62 2.67
CA TYR A 47 13.31 -9.49 2.26
C TYR A 47 13.30 -9.33 0.75
N VAL A 48 12.89 -8.17 0.24
CA VAL A 48 12.85 -7.91 -1.20
C VAL A 48 14.02 -6.99 -1.56
N LYS A 49 15.03 -7.53 -2.24
CA LYS A 49 16.17 -6.75 -2.74
C LYS A 49 15.69 -5.68 -3.72
N GLU A 50 16.22 -4.48 -3.56
CA GLU A 50 15.90 -3.33 -4.41
C GLU A 50 16.42 -3.56 -5.84
N ARG A 51 15.67 -3.06 -6.84
CA ARG A 51 16.18 -2.90 -8.20
C ARG A 51 16.88 -1.54 -8.29
N VAL A 52 18.12 -1.53 -8.74
CA VAL A 52 19.00 -0.34 -8.81
C VAL A 52 18.58 0.72 -9.86
N TYR A 53 17.43 0.58 -10.54
CA TYR A 53 17.17 1.35 -11.76
C TYR A 53 16.32 2.62 -11.61
N ASP A 54 15.79 2.88 -10.44
CA ASP A 54 15.10 4.14 -10.18
C ASP A 54 15.14 4.30 -8.67
N GLU A 55 15.28 5.52 -8.18
CA GLU A 55 15.27 5.93 -6.76
C GLU A 55 14.03 5.50 -5.94
N THR A 56 13.20 4.66 -6.54
CA THR A 56 12.04 4.01 -5.96
C THR A 56 12.39 2.60 -5.46
N LYS A 57 12.25 2.44 -4.13
CA LYS A 57 12.17 1.16 -3.39
C LYS A 57 11.41 0.08 -4.17
N SER A 58 11.67 -1.21 -3.91
CA SER A 58 10.91 -2.34 -4.48
C SER A 58 9.39 -2.05 -4.56
N ILE A 59 8.88 -1.85 -5.79
CA ILE A 59 7.47 -1.51 -6.04
C ILE A 59 6.70 -2.76 -6.48
N ILE A 60 5.60 -3.05 -5.79
CA ILE A 60 4.57 -3.98 -6.26
C ILE A 60 3.62 -3.21 -7.17
N THR A 61 3.49 -3.66 -8.42
CA THR A 61 2.62 -3.04 -9.42
C THR A 61 1.45 -3.94 -9.81
N GLY A 62 0.35 -3.32 -10.20
CA GLY A 62 -0.86 -3.98 -10.71
C GLY A 62 -1.72 -2.97 -11.46
N SER A 63 -2.66 -3.43 -12.29
CA SER A 63 -3.45 -2.55 -13.17
C SER A 63 -4.95 -2.88 -13.22
N LYS A 64 -5.42 -3.69 -12.26
CA LYS A 64 -6.85 -4.06 -12.18
C LYS A 64 -7.70 -2.85 -11.82
N ASN A 65 -8.88 -2.76 -12.44
CA ASN A 65 -9.79 -1.61 -12.35
C ASN A 65 -11.23 -2.02 -12.70
N ILE A 66 -12.19 -1.16 -12.36
CA ILE A 66 -13.62 -1.44 -12.57
C ILE A 66 -14.04 -1.31 -14.04
N ALA A 67 -13.43 -0.40 -14.80
CA ALA A 67 -13.75 -0.21 -16.22
C ALA A 67 -13.54 -1.49 -17.06
N ASP A 68 -12.58 -2.33 -16.67
CA ASP A 68 -12.31 -3.64 -17.27
C ASP A 68 -13.19 -4.77 -16.69
N GLY A 69 -14.25 -4.45 -15.94
CA GLY A 69 -15.22 -5.40 -15.39
C GLY A 69 -14.79 -6.09 -14.08
N VAL A 70 -13.69 -5.67 -13.46
CA VAL A 70 -13.23 -6.23 -12.17
C VAL A 70 -14.04 -5.63 -11.02
N ARG A 71 -14.61 -6.47 -10.17
CA ARG A 71 -15.30 -6.02 -8.95
C ARG A 71 -14.34 -5.20 -8.06
N ILE A 72 -14.81 -4.09 -7.49
CA ILE A 72 -13.98 -3.13 -6.73
C ILE A 72 -13.08 -3.77 -5.67
N TRP A 73 -13.57 -4.74 -4.88
CA TRP A 73 -12.77 -5.41 -3.84
C TRP A 73 -11.61 -6.26 -4.39
N LYS A 74 -11.64 -6.59 -5.69
CA LYS A 74 -10.62 -7.38 -6.39
C LYS A 74 -9.67 -6.51 -7.22
N THR A 75 -9.82 -5.18 -7.22
CA THR A 75 -8.93 -4.28 -7.98
C THR A 75 -7.62 -3.98 -7.26
N ALA A 76 -7.51 -4.35 -5.97
CA ALA A 76 -6.32 -4.12 -5.16
C ALA A 76 -5.06 -4.73 -5.79
N THR A 77 -4.05 -3.89 -6.04
CA THR A 77 -2.69 -4.36 -6.40
C THR A 77 -2.10 -5.20 -5.28
N PHE A 78 -2.27 -4.75 -4.03
CA PHE A 78 -1.84 -5.48 -2.86
C PHE A 78 -2.97 -5.56 -1.84
N ALA A 79 -3.27 -6.77 -1.38
CA ALA A 79 -4.33 -7.05 -0.43
C ALA A 79 -3.75 -7.74 0.81
N VAL A 80 -4.09 -7.22 1.98
CA VAL A 80 -3.65 -7.76 3.27
C VAL A 80 -4.88 -8.21 4.06
N ASP A 81 -5.01 -9.52 4.21
CA ASP A 81 -6.07 -10.17 5.02
C ASP A 81 -5.50 -10.91 6.25
N SER A 82 -4.19 -10.76 6.52
CA SER A 82 -3.49 -11.44 7.62
C SER A 82 -3.14 -10.49 8.77
N ASP A 83 -3.56 -10.84 9.98
CA ASP A 83 -3.32 -10.07 11.19
C ASP A 83 -1.82 -9.93 11.50
N ARG A 84 -1.44 -8.81 12.12
CA ARG A 84 -0.06 -8.43 12.48
C ARG A 84 0.89 -8.29 11.29
N PHE A 85 0.37 -8.20 10.07
CA PHE A 85 1.16 -7.92 8.88
C PHE A 85 1.98 -6.63 9.05
N THR A 86 3.26 -6.67 8.68
CA THR A 86 4.15 -5.52 8.74
C THR A 86 4.83 -5.33 7.38
N ALA A 87 4.68 -4.15 6.79
CA ALA A 87 5.45 -3.73 5.62
C ALA A 87 6.39 -2.59 5.99
N MET A 88 7.63 -2.70 5.53
CA MET A 88 8.66 -1.67 5.72
C MET A 88 9.33 -1.37 4.39
N ARG A 89 9.52 -0.08 4.06
CA ARG A 89 10.21 0.34 2.83
C ARG A 89 9.65 -0.28 1.54
N LEU A 90 8.33 -0.48 1.48
CA LEU A 90 7.66 -1.08 0.34
C LEU A 90 6.95 -0.02 -0.52
N GLY A 91 7.11 -0.10 -1.84
CA GLY A 91 6.30 0.63 -2.82
C GLY A 91 5.10 -0.20 -3.28
N ILE A 92 3.93 0.40 -3.39
CA ILE A 92 2.72 -0.23 -3.92
C ILE A 92 2.07 0.74 -4.88
N ARG A 93 1.93 0.35 -6.15
CA ARG A 93 1.42 1.22 -7.21
C ARG A 93 0.36 0.50 -8.03
N ASN A 94 -0.82 1.10 -8.15
CA ASN A 94 -1.76 0.72 -9.20
C ASN A 94 -1.50 1.59 -10.45
N THR A 95 -1.17 0.95 -11.57
CA THR A 95 -0.79 1.59 -12.84
C THR A 95 -1.94 1.74 -13.82
N ALA A 96 -3.17 1.38 -13.43
CA ALA A 96 -4.35 1.62 -14.25
C ALA A 96 -4.47 3.11 -14.64
N GLY A 97 -4.85 3.34 -15.90
CA GLY A 97 -4.95 4.68 -16.50
C GLY A 97 -5.98 5.57 -15.81
N GLU A 98 -5.84 6.88 -15.99
CA GLU A 98 -6.69 7.90 -15.37
C GLU A 98 -8.16 7.77 -15.80
N GLU A 99 -8.39 7.26 -17.01
CA GLU A 99 -9.69 7.01 -17.60
C GLU A 99 -10.48 5.87 -16.93
N LYS A 100 -9.80 4.99 -16.20
CA LYS A 100 -10.42 3.75 -15.71
C LYS A 100 -11.18 3.88 -14.38
N GLN A 101 -11.10 5.06 -13.73
CA GLN A 101 -11.69 5.41 -12.42
C GLN A 101 -11.46 4.31 -11.34
N GLN A 102 -11.83 4.55 -10.08
CA GLN A 102 -11.66 3.67 -8.89
C GLN A 102 -10.63 2.52 -9.01
N THR A 103 -9.41 2.74 -8.49
CA THR A 103 -8.31 1.77 -8.51
C THR A 103 -7.69 1.64 -7.12
N LEU A 104 -7.90 0.48 -6.50
CA LEU A 104 -7.29 0.18 -5.20
C LEU A 104 -5.80 -0.15 -5.41
N ALA A 105 -4.90 0.63 -4.80
CA ALA A 105 -3.49 0.25 -4.72
C ALA A 105 -3.26 -0.71 -3.56
N LEU A 106 -3.79 -0.36 -2.39
CA LEU A 106 -3.65 -1.15 -1.17
C LEU A 106 -5.02 -1.34 -0.51
N ARG A 107 -5.38 -2.60 -0.23
CA ARG A 107 -6.52 -2.97 0.62
C ARG A 107 -6.01 -3.66 1.88
N VAL A 108 -6.47 -3.21 3.05
CA VAL A 108 -6.07 -3.80 4.34
C VAL A 108 -7.31 -4.14 5.16
N LYS A 109 -7.48 -5.43 5.42
CA LYS A 109 -8.52 -6.02 6.26
C LYS A 109 -7.84 -6.97 7.26
N ALA A 110 -7.01 -6.40 8.12
CA ALA A 110 -6.19 -7.13 9.07
C ALA A 110 -5.98 -6.30 10.33
N ASP A 111 -5.96 -6.96 11.48
CA ASP A 111 -5.76 -6.33 12.79
C ASP A 111 -4.28 -6.21 13.13
N LYS A 112 -3.90 -5.09 13.75
CA LYS A 112 -2.52 -4.76 14.14
C LYS A 112 -1.55 -4.70 12.96
N SER A 113 -2.02 -4.28 11.79
CA SER A 113 -1.15 -4.10 10.61
C SER A 113 -0.33 -2.82 10.71
N ILE A 114 0.95 -2.89 10.32
CA ILE A 114 1.89 -1.78 10.39
C ILE A 114 2.50 -1.52 9.00
N PHE A 115 2.50 -0.26 8.59
CA PHE A 115 3.19 0.21 7.38
C PHE A 115 4.18 1.30 7.79
N PHE A 116 5.47 1.07 7.53
CA PHE A 116 6.54 1.99 7.89
C PHE A 116 7.40 2.37 6.67
N ASN A 117 7.53 3.67 6.40
CA ASN A 117 8.32 4.15 5.26
C ASN A 117 7.84 3.58 3.90
N CYS A 118 6.54 3.34 3.75
CA CYS A 118 5.93 2.83 2.52
C CYS A 118 5.49 3.96 1.57
N ARG A 119 5.52 3.68 0.26
CA ARG A 119 4.95 4.56 -0.76
C ARG A 119 3.76 3.87 -1.40
N ILE A 120 2.59 4.50 -1.36
CA ILE A 120 1.34 3.93 -1.87
C ILE A 120 0.80 4.89 -2.93
N GLU A 121 0.59 4.40 -4.15
CA GLU A 121 0.24 5.22 -5.30
C GLU A 121 -0.92 4.59 -6.09
N GLY A 122 -1.93 5.38 -6.39
CA GLY A 122 -3.08 4.92 -7.18
C GLY A 122 -3.91 6.10 -7.70
N ASN A 123 -5.09 5.80 -8.24
CA ASN A 123 -6.05 6.82 -8.66
C ASN A 123 -7.09 7.01 -7.53
N GLN A 124 -8.37 7.16 -7.85
CA GLN A 124 -9.43 7.20 -6.86
C GLN A 124 -9.47 5.90 -6.03
N ASP A 125 -9.68 6.01 -4.72
CA ASP A 125 -9.66 4.90 -3.74
C ASP A 125 -8.29 4.22 -3.56
N THR A 126 -7.19 4.97 -3.69
CA THR A 126 -5.81 4.46 -3.58
C THR A 126 -5.57 3.53 -2.37
N LEU A 127 -6.01 3.92 -1.17
CA LEU A 127 -5.87 3.13 0.06
C LEU A 127 -7.25 2.81 0.64
N PHE A 128 -7.57 1.52 0.72
CA PHE A 128 -8.77 1.04 1.38
C PHE A 128 -8.44 0.34 2.71
N ALA A 129 -8.39 1.14 3.78
CA ALA A 129 -8.28 0.67 5.16
C ALA A 129 -9.65 0.09 5.63
N GLN A 130 -9.94 -1.13 5.19
CA GLN A 130 -11.27 -1.74 5.22
C GLN A 130 -11.76 -2.09 6.62
N ALA A 131 -10.91 -2.69 7.47
CA ALA A 131 -11.31 -3.13 8.81
C ALA A 131 -10.13 -3.24 9.77
N TYR A 132 -10.45 -3.26 11.06
CA TYR A 132 -9.53 -3.45 12.20
C TYR A 132 -8.49 -2.34 12.39
N ARG A 133 -7.55 -2.56 13.32
CA ARG A 133 -6.56 -1.56 13.74
C ARG A 133 -5.36 -1.58 12.82
N GLN A 134 -4.98 -0.42 12.31
CA GLN A 134 -3.90 -0.26 11.34
C GLN A 134 -3.09 0.98 11.69
N PHE A 135 -1.78 0.95 11.44
CA PHE A 135 -0.88 2.05 11.73
C PHE A 135 0.04 2.34 10.54
N TYR A 136 0.08 3.61 10.11
CA TYR A 136 0.87 4.09 8.97
C TYR A 136 1.81 5.18 9.46
N ARG A 137 3.12 4.99 9.31
CA ARG A 137 4.12 5.96 9.77
C ARG A 137 5.20 6.20 8.73
N SER A 138 5.53 7.47 8.51
CA SER A 138 6.48 7.90 7.48
C SER A 138 6.09 7.41 6.07
N CYS A 139 4.79 7.19 5.85
CA CYS A 139 4.28 6.75 4.57
C CYS A 139 3.97 7.96 3.68
N VAL A 140 4.14 7.78 2.37
CA VAL A 140 3.71 8.72 1.35
C VAL A 140 2.56 8.08 0.60
N ILE A 141 1.38 8.69 0.66
CA ILE A 141 0.19 8.23 -0.07
C ILE A 141 -0.09 9.25 -1.17
N LEU A 142 0.03 8.83 -2.42
CA LEU A 142 -0.18 9.67 -3.59
C LEU A 142 -1.41 9.20 -4.35
N VAL A 143 -2.34 10.13 -4.53
CA VAL A 143 -3.53 9.95 -5.34
C VAL A 143 -3.31 10.73 -6.63
N LYS A 144 -3.41 10.08 -7.80
CA LYS A 144 -3.33 10.79 -9.07
C LYS A 144 -4.48 11.81 -9.16
N PRO A 145 -4.22 13.02 -9.69
CA PRO A 145 -5.24 14.05 -9.80
C PRO A 145 -6.48 13.53 -10.50
N SER A 146 -7.65 13.83 -9.95
CA SER A 146 -8.90 13.67 -10.69
C SER A 146 -8.98 14.72 -11.80
N LEU A 147 -9.83 14.46 -12.81
CA LEU A 147 -10.12 15.40 -13.89
C LEU A 147 -10.33 16.85 -13.37
N PRO A 148 -9.93 17.87 -14.14
CA PRO A 148 -10.06 19.28 -13.75
C PRO A 148 -11.46 19.62 -13.22
N GLY A 149 -11.51 20.36 -12.11
CA GLY A 149 -12.77 20.83 -11.49
C GLY A 149 -13.45 19.85 -10.52
N LYS A 150 -12.92 18.63 -10.32
CA LYS A 150 -13.42 17.73 -9.28
C LYS A 150 -12.76 18.00 -7.92
N PRO A 151 -13.53 18.09 -6.82
CA PRO A 151 -12.94 18.24 -5.49
C PRO A 151 -12.12 17.00 -5.12
N THR A 152 -11.00 17.21 -4.42
CA THR A 152 -10.17 16.11 -3.92
C THR A 152 -10.58 15.80 -2.48
N VAL A 153 -11.08 14.59 -2.27
CA VAL A 153 -11.40 14.08 -0.94
C VAL A 153 -10.22 13.27 -0.42
N VAL A 154 -9.69 13.65 0.75
CA VAL A 154 -8.52 12.99 1.33
C VAL A 154 -8.92 11.70 2.06
N THR A 155 -10.06 11.71 2.75
CA THR A 155 -10.59 10.53 3.44
C THR A 155 -12.09 10.44 3.27
N ALA A 156 -12.61 9.22 3.12
CA ALA A 156 -14.03 8.92 3.07
C ALA A 156 -14.38 7.85 4.12
N HIS A 157 -14.63 8.25 5.37
CA HIS A 157 -14.88 7.29 6.46
C HIS A 157 -16.32 6.75 6.39
N GLY A 158 -16.47 5.43 6.49
CA GLY A 158 -17.73 4.72 6.26
C GLY A 158 -18.47 4.23 7.52
N ARG A 159 -18.20 4.82 8.70
CA ARG A 159 -18.87 4.40 9.95
C ARG A 159 -20.37 4.65 9.88
N ARG A 160 -21.18 3.59 10.00
CA ARG A 160 -22.65 3.65 9.92
C ARG A 160 -23.34 3.63 11.29
N ASP A 161 -22.71 3.04 12.29
CA ASP A 161 -23.22 2.96 13.67
C ASP A 161 -22.34 3.78 14.61
N ARG A 162 -22.97 4.60 15.47
CA ARG A 162 -22.29 5.43 16.47
C ARG A 162 -21.55 4.61 17.52
N GLN A 163 -21.97 3.35 17.75
CA GLN A 163 -21.31 2.44 18.69
C GLN A 163 -20.02 1.83 18.11
N GLN A 164 -19.77 1.96 16.81
CA GLN A 164 -18.53 1.49 16.22
C GLN A 164 -17.35 2.38 16.66
N THR A 165 -16.34 1.75 17.23
CA THR A 165 -15.07 2.38 17.65
C THR A 165 -14.08 2.47 16.49
N THR A 166 -14.56 2.83 15.29
CA THR A 166 -13.76 2.96 14.07
C THR A 166 -13.62 4.43 13.68
N GLY A 167 -12.46 4.79 13.13
CA GLY A 167 -12.15 6.16 12.74
C GLY A 167 -10.80 6.25 12.04
N PHE A 168 -10.57 7.39 11.40
CA PHE A 168 -9.25 7.79 10.93
C PHE A 168 -8.71 8.89 11.83
N VAL A 169 -7.43 8.78 12.16
CA VAL A 169 -6.68 9.83 12.87
C VAL A 169 -5.48 10.17 12.01
N VAL A 170 -5.42 11.41 11.54
CA VAL A 170 -4.28 11.96 10.81
C VAL A 170 -3.57 12.91 11.76
N HIS A 171 -2.35 12.56 12.16
CA HIS A 171 -1.60 13.27 13.18
C HIS A 171 -0.17 13.51 12.70
N HIS A 172 0.36 14.73 12.91
CA HIS A 172 1.69 15.17 12.43
C HIS A 172 1.99 14.76 10.97
N SER A 173 1.00 14.87 10.09
CA SER A 173 1.13 14.57 8.67
C SER A 173 1.03 15.85 7.86
N GLN A 174 1.62 15.86 6.67
CA GLN A 174 1.56 16.99 5.74
C GLN A 174 0.75 16.61 4.52
N THR A 175 -0.12 17.52 4.08
CA THR A 175 -0.76 17.46 2.76
C THR A 175 -0.09 18.52 1.90
N PRO A 176 0.77 18.15 0.93
CA PRO A 176 1.40 19.14 0.06
C PRO A 176 0.32 19.89 -0.75
N PRO A 177 0.53 21.19 -1.03
CA PRO A 177 -0.42 21.97 -1.81
C PRO A 177 -0.54 21.38 -3.22
N THR A 178 -1.75 21.03 -3.64
CA THR A 178 -2.02 20.66 -5.03
C THR A 178 -1.98 21.91 -5.90
N THR A 179 -1.41 21.81 -7.11
CA THR A 179 -1.22 22.90 -8.07
C THR A 179 -2.52 23.53 -8.62
N TYR A 180 -3.70 23.12 -8.13
CA TYR A 180 -5.00 23.41 -8.73
C TYR A 180 -6.11 23.80 -7.74
N GLY A 181 -5.79 24.46 -6.62
CA GLY A 181 -6.81 25.12 -5.79
C GLY A 181 -7.93 24.21 -5.27
N ALA A 182 -7.69 22.90 -5.15
CA ALA A 182 -8.69 21.94 -4.74
C ALA A 182 -9.00 22.12 -3.25
N LEU A 183 -10.27 22.33 -2.92
CA LEU A 183 -10.76 22.20 -1.55
C LEU A 183 -10.49 20.77 -1.06
N HIS A 184 -9.59 20.62 -0.09
CA HIS A 184 -9.37 19.35 0.59
C HIS A 184 -10.53 19.11 1.56
N GLY A 185 -11.45 18.22 1.17
CA GLY A 185 -12.58 17.82 1.99
C GLY A 185 -12.35 16.48 2.69
N LEU A 186 -12.87 16.35 3.91
CA LEU A 186 -13.23 15.04 4.46
C LEU A 186 -14.61 14.69 3.87
N GLY A 187 -14.70 13.59 3.13
CA GLY A 187 -15.93 13.16 2.49
C GLY A 187 -16.63 12.05 3.27
N CYS A 188 -17.91 11.83 2.96
CA CYS A 188 -18.64 10.63 3.38
C CYS A 188 -18.71 9.69 2.17
N GLY A 189 -18.08 8.51 2.27
CA GLY A 189 -18.11 7.51 1.20
C GLY A 189 -19.34 6.63 1.33
N GLY A 190 -20.33 6.82 0.46
CA GLY A 190 -21.37 5.83 0.20
C GLY A 190 -20.85 4.84 -0.84
N LEU A 191 -20.49 3.63 -0.39
CA LEU A 191 -20.46 2.44 -1.24
C LEU A 191 -21.86 1.83 -1.32
#